data_AF-A0A6I1ZXP9-F1
#
_entry.id   AF-A0A6I1ZXP9-F1
#
_cell.length_a   1.000
_cell.length_b   1.000
_cell.length_c   1.000
_cell.angle_alpha   90.00
_cell.angle_beta   90.00
_cell.angle_gamma   90.00
#
_symmetry.space_group_name_H-M   'P 1'
#
loop_
_entity.id
_entity.type
_entity.pdbx_description
1 polymer ?
#
loop_
_entity_poly.entity_id
_entity_poly.type
_entity_poly.pdbx_seq_one_letter_code
_entity_poly.pdbx_strand_id
1 'polypeptide(L)'
;MSNTKVSSLKNPRYEIRIAGAGGQGIILAGIMLAEAGIIQDLCVAQSQSYGPETRGGNSISEVILSNTEIDFPQSTELDVLIALTQVACDRNLPDMKEGGLVIVNSDAVQRVLWDSLVSIPFEEIARKVGETRAVNVAALGSLVPFCPLLDRRALTRAIASRLPSTKLEAIFEAFDKALRFARRAKGRLKYAGTTEEYEI
;
A
#
# COMPACT_ATOMS: atom_id res chain seq x y z
N MET A 1 1.06 -7.51 -40.55
CA MET A 1 1.32 -8.52 -39.50
C MET A 1 2.38 -7.97 -38.57
N SER A 2 2.00 -7.48 -37.39
CA SER A 2 2.94 -7.18 -36.30
C SER A 2 2.32 -7.74 -35.03
N ASN A 3 2.76 -8.94 -34.68
CA ASN A 3 2.32 -9.69 -33.53
C ASN A 3 3.09 -9.17 -32.31
N THR A 4 2.62 -8.10 -31.70
CA THR A 4 3.16 -7.65 -30.41
C THR A 4 2.61 -8.59 -29.35
N LYS A 5 3.48 -9.47 -28.84
CA LYS A 5 3.21 -10.31 -27.67
C LYS A 5 2.83 -9.41 -26.49
N VAL A 6 1.53 -9.23 -26.26
CA VAL A 6 0.99 -8.77 -24.99
C VAL A 6 1.31 -9.88 -24.00
N SER A 7 2.35 -9.68 -23.18
CA SER A 7 2.67 -10.58 -22.09
C SER A 7 1.46 -10.64 -21.16
N SER A 8 0.82 -11.80 -21.11
CA SER A 8 -0.36 -12.06 -20.28
C SER A 8 0.02 -11.98 -18.80
N LEU A 9 -0.08 -10.79 -18.21
CA LEU A 9 -0.24 -10.69 -16.76
C LEU A 9 -1.57 -11.36 -16.44
N LYS A 10 -1.51 -12.50 -15.75
CA LYS A 10 -2.68 -13.31 -15.38
C LYS A 10 -3.68 -12.58 -14.47
N ASN A 11 -3.42 -11.33 -14.07
CA ASN A 11 -4.42 -10.47 -13.45
C ASN A 11 -4.16 -9.00 -13.84
N PRO A 12 -5.08 -8.31 -14.55
CA PRO A 12 -4.90 -6.91 -14.95
C PRO A 12 -5.08 -5.92 -13.79
N ARG A 13 -5.60 -6.38 -12.65
CA ARG A 13 -5.90 -5.61 -11.44
C ARG A 13 -4.90 -5.91 -10.33
N TYR A 14 -4.52 -4.86 -9.61
CA TYR A 14 -3.65 -4.88 -8.44
C TYR A 14 -4.42 -4.38 -7.23
N GLU A 15 -4.62 -5.25 -6.24
CA GLU A 15 -5.54 -5.02 -5.11
C GLU A 15 -4.78 -4.66 -3.84
N ILE A 16 -5.05 -3.46 -3.32
CA ILE A 16 -4.32 -2.88 -2.21
C ILE A 16 -5.31 -2.56 -1.10
N ARG A 17 -5.03 -3.03 0.12
CA ARG A 17 -5.77 -2.65 1.32
C ARG A 17 -4.89 -1.93 2.32
N ILE A 18 -5.37 -0.80 2.82
CA ILE A 18 -4.77 -0.04 3.90
C ILE A 18 -5.72 -0.15 5.10
N ALA A 19 -5.21 -0.62 6.23
CA ALA A 19 -6.01 -0.85 7.42
C ALA A 19 -5.32 -0.34 8.68
N GLY A 20 -6.10 0.19 9.62
CA GLY A 20 -5.58 0.72 10.87
C GLY A 20 -6.69 1.26 11.79
N ALA A 21 -6.30 2.00 12.81
CA ALA A 21 -7.23 2.65 13.73
C ALA A 21 -7.90 3.88 13.11
N GLY A 22 -9.14 4.14 13.54
CA GLY A 22 -9.81 5.42 13.28
C GLY A 22 -8.93 6.61 13.71
N GLY A 23 -8.82 7.62 12.84
CA GLY A 23 -7.97 8.79 13.06
C GLY A 23 -6.55 8.69 12.48
N GLN A 24 -6.09 7.51 12.03
CA GLN A 24 -4.78 7.36 11.35
C GLN A 24 -4.80 7.81 9.88
N GLY A 25 -5.94 8.32 9.37
CA GLY A 25 -6.05 8.81 8.00
C GLY A 25 -6.07 7.70 6.94
N ILE A 26 -6.61 6.52 7.27
CA ILE A 26 -6.71 5.35 6.38
C ILE A 26 -7.52 5.67 5.11
N ILE A 27 -8.70 6.25 5.27
CA ILE A 27 -9.57 6.66 4.14
C ILE A 27 -8.83 7.66 3.24
N LEU A 28 -8.21 8.67 3.84
CA LEU A 28 -7.45 9.67 3.10
C LEU A 28 -6.29 9.03 2.32
N ALA A 29 -5.63 8.01 2.89
CA ALA A 29 -4.57 7.27 2.22
C ALA A 29 -5.07 6.58 0.95
N GLY A 30 -6.20 5.87 1.02
CA GLY A 30 -6.77 5.22 -0.15
C GLY A 30 -7.30 6.20 -1.18
N ILE A 31 -7.86 7.35 -0.77
CA ILE A 31 -8.23 8.42 -1.70
C ILE A 31 -7.00 8.96 -2.45
N MET A 32 -5.91 9.28 -1.75
CA MET A 32 -4.67 9.76 -2.38
C MET A 32 -4.07 8.70 -3.33
N LEU A 33 -4.16 7.42 -2.97
CA LEU A 33 -3.72 6.31 -3.82
C LEU A 33 -4.60 6.14 -5.06
N ALA A 34 -5.92 6.25 -4.92
CA ALA A 34 -6.87 6.20 -6.02
C ALA A 34 -6.66 7.37 -7.00
N GLU A 35 -6.49 8.58 -6.48
CA GLU A 35 -6.17 9.76 -7.30
C GLU A 35 -4.84 9.61 -8.03
N ALA A 36 -3.83 9.00 -7.40
CA ALA A 36 -2.57 8.70 -8.06
C ALA A 36 -2.75 7.74 -9.25
N GLY A 37 -3.61 6.72 -9.11
CA GLY A 37 -3.99 5.85 -10.21
C GLY A 37 -4.70 6.60 -11.35
N ILE A 38 -5.64 7.49 -11.00
CA ILE A 38 -6.35 8.33 -11.99
C ILE A 38 -5.37 9.26 -12.73
N ILE A 39 -4.40 9.85 -12.02
CA ILE A 39 -3.35 10.70 -12.63
C ILE A 39 -2.51 9.92 -13.66
N GLN A 40 -2.43 8.60 -13.54
CA GLN A 40 -1.72 7.71 -14.45
C GLN A 40 -2.64 7.05 -15.50
N ASP A 41 -3.86 7.56 -15.69
CA ASP A 41 -4.85 7.04 -16.63
C ASP A 41 -5.23 5.56 -16.39
N LEU A 42 -5.13 5.10 -15.14
CA LEU A 42 -5.57 3.76 -14.75
C LEU A 42 -7.08 3.72 -14.49
N CYS A 43 -7.67 2.54 -14.68
CA CYS A 43 -8.98 2.24 -14.10
C CYS A 43 -8.81 2.04 -12.59
N VAL A 44 -9.65 2.72 -11.80
CA VAL A 44 -9.55 2.73 -10.34
C VAL A 44 -10.91 2.47 -9.71
N ALA A 45 -10.95 1.57 -8.74
CA ALA A 45 -12.07 1.42 -7.81
C ALA A 45 -11.56 1.61 -6.38
N GLN A 46 -12.33 2.34 -5.57
CA GLN A 46 -11.98 2.60 -4.17
C GLN A 46 -13.20 2.30 -3.30
N SER A 47 -13.02 1.42 -2.32
CA SER A 47 -14.00 1.09 -1.30
C SER A 47 -13.43 1.39 0.09
N GLN A 48 -14.33 1.58 1.06
CA GLN A 48 -13.94 1.84 2.44
C GLN A 48 -14.93 1.17 3.38
N SER A 49 -14.41 0.71 4.50
CA SER A 49 -15.21 0.14 5.59
C SER A 49 -14.70 0.66 6.91
N TYR A 50 -15.61 0.97 7.82
CA TYR A 50 -15.28 1.35 9.19
C TYR A 50 -16.22 0.66 10.16
N GLY A 51 -15.65 0.05 11.19
CA GLY A 51 -16.44 -0.50 12.29
C GLY A 51 -17.18 0.60 13.05
N PRO A 52 -18.26 0.27 13.77
CA PRO A 52 -18.99 1.21 14.64
C PRO A 52 -18.16 1.70 15.86
N GLU A 53 -16.94 1.18 16.01
CA GLU A 53 -16.00 1.40 17.09
C GLU A 53 -15.34 2.79 16.95
N THR A 54 -15.84 3.78 17.69
CA THR A 54 -15.41 5.19 17.58
C THR A 54 -13.97 5.47 18.04
N ARG A 55 -13.28 4.51 18.69
CA ARG A 55 -11.85 4.60 19.05
C ARG A 55 -11.20 3.22 19.05
N GLY A 56 -10.17 3.01 18.22
CA GLY A 56 -9.41 1.75 18.16
C GLY A 56 -9.93 0.69 17.19
N GLY A 57 -10.98 0.99 16.42
CA GLY A 57 -11.59 0.06 15.47
C GLY A 57 -10.77 -0.22 14.22
N ASN A 58 -11.26 -1.16 13.40
CA ASN A 58 -10.67 -1.51 12.10
C ASN A 58 -11.22 -0.60 11.00
N SER A 59 -10.51 0.48 10.69
CA SER A 59 -10.77 1.32 9.52
C SER A 59 -10.01 0.75 8.34
N ILE A 60 -10.70 0.56 7.22
CA ILE A 60 -10.18 -0.03 5.99
C ILE A 60 -10.43 0.93 4.83
N SER A 61 -9.43 1.07 3.98
CA SER A 61 -9.57 1.64 2.65
C SER A 61 -8.92 0.70 1.64
N GLU A 62 -9.65 0.35 0.59
CA GLU A 62 -9.20 -0.54 -0.46
C GLU A 62 -9.12 0.22 -1.77
N VAL A 63 -8.09 -0.07 -2.56
CA VAL A 63 -7.88 0.51 -3.87
C VAL A 63 -7.50 -0.60 -4.84
N ILE A 64 -8.25 -0.69 -5.92
CA ILE A 64 -7.97 -1.55 -7.07
C ILE A 64 -7.41 -0.66 -8.17
N LEU A 65 -6.23 -0.99 -8.67
CA LEU A 65 -5.59 -0.32 -9.81
C LEU A 65 -5.55 -1.29 -10.99
N SER A 66 -5.98 -0.87 -12.17
CA SER A 66 -6.01 -1.73 -13.36
C SER A 66 -5.68 -0.97 -14.64
N ASN A 67 -5.00 -1.62 -15.59
CA ASN A 67 -4.79 -1.10 -16.95
C ASN A 67 -6.00 -1.30 -17.86
N THR A 68 -6.99 -2.08 -17.41
CA THR A 68 -8.23 -2.37 -18.13
C THR A 68 -9.43 -2.08 -17.25
N GLU A 69 -10.62 -2.04 -17.85
CA GLU A 69 -11.88 -1.85 -17.13
C GLU A 69 -12.01 -2.83 -15.94
N ILE A 70 -12.56 -2.31 -14.83
CA ILE A 70 -12.82 -3.06 -13.60
C ILE A 70 -14.28 -3.51 -13.65
N ASP A 71 -14.48 -4.82 -13.77
CA ASP A 71 -15.80 -5.47 -13.81
C ASP A 71 -16.40 -5.68 -12.41
N PHE A 72 -15.56 -5.83 -11.38
CA PHE A 72 -15.98 -5.99 -9.98
C PHE A 72 -15.25 -5.00 -9.05
N PRO A 73 -15.95 -4.06 -8.40
CA PRO A 73 -15.34 -2.92 -7.71
C PRO A 73 -14.86 -3.21 -6.28
N GLN A 74 -14.84 -4.48 -5.84
CA GLN A 74 -14.36 -4.88 -4.52
C GLN A 74 -13.17 -5.82 -4.64
N SER A 75 -12.31 -5.81 -3.62
CA SER A 75 -11.17 -6.72 -3.56
C SER A 75 -11.66 -8.16 -3.38
N THR A 76 -11.04 -9.10 -4.06
CA THR A 76 -11.29 -10.54 -3.93
C THR A 76 -10.17 -11.21 -3.14
N GLU A 77 -8.92 -10.88 -3.47
CA GLU A 77 -7.72 -11.39 -2.80
C GLU A 77 -6.62 -10.32 -2.88
N LEU A 78 -6.03 -9.96 -1.75
CA LEU A 78 -5.13 -8.80 -1.68
C LEU A 78 -3.73 -9.12 -2.22
N ASP A 79 -3.24 -8.33 -3.17
CA ASP A 79 -1.83 -8.34 -3.57
C ASP A 79 -0.97 -7.63 -2.50
N VAL A 80 -1.50 -6.59 -1.85
CA VAL A 80 -0.82 -5.89 -0.74
C VAL A 80 -1.79 -5.54 0.39
N LEU A 81 -1.40 -5.87 1.62
CA LEU A 81 -1.99 -5.32 2.84
C LEU A 81 -1.00 -4.40 3.54
N ILE A 82 -1.41 -3.18 3.84
CA ILE A 82 -0.71 -2.26 4.72
C ILE A 82 -1.49 -2.17 6.04
N ALA A 83 -0.95 -2.77 7.11
CA ALA A 83 -1.59 -2.80 8.42
C ALA A 83 -0.87 -1.92 9.45
N LEU A 84 -1.57 -0.92 9.98
CA LEU A 84 -0.99 0.05 10.92
C LEU A 84 -1.20 -0.29 12.40
N THR A 85 -2.00 -1.31 12.71
CA THR A 85 -2.24 -1.82 14.07
C THR A 85 -2.35 -3.34 14.06
N GLN A 86 -2.08 -3.99 15.20
CA GLN A 86 -2.20 -5.45 15.31
C GLN A 86 -3.59 -5.96 14.94
N VAL A 87 -4.65 -5.28 15.42
CA VAL A 87 -6.05 -5.64 15.11
C VAL A 87 -6.33 -5.54 13.62
N ALA A 88 -5.82 -4.51 12.95
CA ALA A 88 -5.96 -4.36 11.50
C ALA A 88 -5.20 -5.44 10.74
N CYS A 89 -4.02 -5.83 11.21
CA CYS A 89 -3.28 -6.96 10.63
C CYS A 89 -4.08 -8.26 10.76
N ASP A 90 -4.44 -8.64 11.99
CA ASP A 90 -5.10 -9.91 12.29
C ASP A 90 -6.45 -10.07 11.56
N ARG A 91 -7.24 -8.99 11.47
CA ARG A 91 -8.56 -9.02 10.81
C ARG A 91 -8.51 -9.09 9.29
N ASN A 92 -7.44 -8.61 8.65
CA ASN A 92 -7.36 -8.50 7.19
C ASN A 92 -6.39 -9.51 6.56
N LEU A 93 -5.52 -10.14 7.36
CA LEU A 93 -4.57 -11.15 6.87
C LEU A 93 -5.24 -12.35 6.16
N PRO A 94 -6.43 -12.83 6.58
CA PRO A 94 -7.10 -13.94 5.88
C PRO A 94 -7.51 -13.66 4.43
N ASP A 95 -7.62 -12.38 4.03
CA ASP A 95 -8.03 -11.98 2.68
C ASP A 95 -6.83 -11.83 1.72
N MET A 96 -5.63 -12.17 2.18
CA MET A 96 -4.40 -12.09 1.38
C MET A 96 -4.35 -13.19 0.33
N LYS A 97 -3.97 -12.81 -0.88
CA LYS A 97 -3.60 -13.73 -1.94
C LYS A 97 -2.34 -14.51 -1.54
N GLU A 98 -2.23 -15.77 -1.96
CA GLU A 98 -0.99 -16.53 -1.81
C GLU A 98 0.22 -15.77 -2.40
N GLY A 99 1.28 -15.63 -1.61
CA GLY A 99 2.48 -14.86 -1.98
C GLY A 99 2.32 -13.33 -1.96
N GLY A 100 1.12 -12.80 -1.67
CA GLY A 100 0.85 -11.38 -1.51
C GLY A 100 1.72 -10.73 -0.42
N LEU A 101 1.90 -9.42 -0.46
CA LEU A 101 2.80 -8.71 0.44
C LEU A 101 2.06 -8.10 1.63
N VAL A 102 2.57 -8.32 2.83
CA VAL A 102 2.11 -7.64 4.05
C VAL A 102 3.14 -6.61 4.48
N ILE A 103 2.73 -5.35 4.56
CA ILE A 103 3.52 -4.24 5.11
C ILE A 103 2.91 -3.84 6.45
N VAL A 104 3.69 -3.85 7.53
CA VAL A 104 3.18 -3.55 8.87
C VAL A 104 3.90 -2.40 9.54
N ASN A 105 3.15 -1.66 10.36
CA ASN A 105 3.71 -0.72 11.31
C ASN A 105 4.38 -1.47 12.47
N SER A 106 5.71 -1.55 12.49
CA SER A 106 6.44 -2.26 13.56
C SER A 106 6.29 -1.62 14.94
N ASP A 107 5.85 -0.37 15.01
CA ASP A 107 5.58 0.32 16.28
C ASP A 107 4.34 -0.26 16.98
N ALA A 108 3.39 -0.82 16.22
CA ALA A 108 2.07 -1.23 16.72
C ALA A 108 1.65 -2.67 16.34
N VAL A 109 2.46 -3.37 15.54
CA VAL A 109 2.26 -4.76 15.10
C VAL A 109 3.45 -5.59 15.54
N GLN A 110 3.20 -6.58 16.38
CA GLN A 110 4.23 -7.41 17.03
C GLN A 110 4.30 -8.82 16.44
N ARG A 111 3.17 -9.36 15.99
CA ARG A 111 3.05 -10.72 15.46
C ARG A 111 2.40 -10.71 14.09
N VAL A 112 3.05 -11.35 13.12
CA VAL A 112 2.49 -11.56 11.79
C VAL A 112 2.93 -12.95 11.32
N LEU A 113 1.96 -13.79 10.95
CA LEU A 113 2.21 -15.13 10.43
C LEU A 113 2.02 -15.10 8.91
N TRP A 114 3.00 -14.50 8.22
CA TRP A 114 2.98 -14.35 6.77
C TRP A 114 4.40 -14.30 6.20
N ASP A 115 4.65 -14.99 5.09
CA ASP A 115 6.00 -15.17 4.54
C ASP A 115 6.55 -13.88 3.93
N SER A 116 5.77 -13.24 3.06
CA SER A 116 6.13 -11.99 2.39
C SER A 116 5.81 -10.79 3.29
N LEU A 117 6.70 -10.50 4.24
CA LEU A 117 6.50 -9.47 5.26
C LEU A 117 7.54 -8.35 5.21
N VAL A 118 7.07 -7.09 5.32
CA VAL A 118 7.91 -5.91 5.48
C VAL A 118 7.44 -5.12 6.71
N SER A 119 8.31 -4.95 7.69
CA SER A 119 7.99 -4.21 8.92
C SER A 119 8.68 -2.86 8.94
N ILE A 120 7.93 -1.76 9.08
CA ILE A 120 8.44 -0.38 9.04
C ILE A 120 7.92 0.41 10.26
N PRO A 121 8.77 1.16 10.97
CA PRO A 121 8.34 1.96 12.13
C PRO A 121 7.73 3.29 11.66
N PHE A 122 6.48 3.27 11.21
CA PHE A 122 5.85 4.44 10.60
C PHE A 122 5.60 5.58 11.59
N GLU A 123 5.28 5.27 12.85
CA GLU A 123 5.09 6.28 13.90
C GLU A 123 6.43 6.91 14.30
N GLU A 124 7.49 6.09 14.38
CA GLU A 124 8.83 6.61 14.62
C GLU A 124 9.30 7.53 13.49
N ILE A 125 9.05 7.15 12.22
CA ILE A 125 9.35 7.98 11.05
C ILE A 125 8.61 9.32 11.14
N ALA A 126 7.30 9.29 11.36
CA ALA A 126 6.45 10.47 11.47
C ALA A 126 6.91 11.39 12.61
N ARG A 127 7.25 10.83 13.78
CA ARG A 127 7.79 11.58 14.93
C ARG A 127 9.13 12.24 14.61
N LYS A 128 10.04 11.54 13.94
CA LYS A 128 11.39 12.05 13.61
C LYS A 128 11.39 13.20 12.60
N VAL A 129 10.36 13.33 11.78
CA VAL A 129 10.21 14.47 10.84
C VAL A 129 9.40 15.62 11.43
N GLY A 130 8.94 15.51 12.69
CA GLY A 130 8.14 16.54 13.35
C GLY A 130 6.67 16.60 12.91
N GLU A 131 6.19 15.62 12.13
CA GLU A 131 4.78 15.53 11.71
C GLU A 131 4.20 14.16 12.07
N THR A 132 3.71 14.05 13.31
CA THR A 132 3.12 12.80 13.85
C THR A 132 1.90 12.31 13.08
N ARG A 133 1.22 13.17 12.30
CA ARG A 133 0.09 12.76 11.45
C ARG A 133 0.50 12.19 10.10
N ALA A 134 1.80 12.15 9.76
CA ALA A 134 2.28 11.67 8.47
C ALA A 134 2.36 10.14 8.34
N VAL A 135 1.84 9.36 9.30
CA VAL A 135 1.90 7.89 9.30
C VAL A 135 1.29 7.30 8.03
N ASN A 136 0.12 7.79 7.59
CA ASN A 136 -0.52 7.31 6.37
C ASN A 136 0.27 7.62 5.10
N VAL A 137 0.91 8.79 5.02
CA VAL A 137 1.75 9.18 3.89
C VAL A 137 3.05 8.38 3.88
N ALA A 138 3.66 8.13 5.04
CA ALA A 138 4.79 7.22 5.16
C ALA A 138 4.40 5.80 4.68
N ALA A 139 3.22 5.33 5.07
CA ALA A 139 2.68 4.05 4.62
C ALA A 139 2.53 3.99 3.08
N LEU A 140 1.98 5.04 2.46
CA LEU A 140 1.93 5.16 0.99
C LEU A 140 3.32 5.17 0.33
N GLY A 141 4.30 5.84 0.94
CA GLY A 141 5.69 5.81 0.46
C GLY A 141 6.30 4.42 0.44
N SER A 142 5.92 3.57 1.39
CA SER A 142 6.42 2.19 1.46
C SER A 142 5.88 1.28 0.36
N LEU A 143 4.73 1.61 -0.25
CA LEU A 143 4.07 0.81 -1.27
C LEU A 143 4.78 0.89 -2.63
N VAL A 144 5.37 2.05 -2.96
CA VAL A 144 5.92 2.37 -4.29
C VAL A 144 6.87 1.30 -4.84
N PRO A 145 7.79 0.68 -4.07
CA PRO A 145 8.67 -0.34 -4.63
C PRO A 145 7.95 -1.64 -4.99
N PHE A 146 6.75 -1.87 -4.48
CA PHE A 146 6.03 -3.14 -4.60
C PHE A 146 4.86 -3.08 -5.58
N CYS A 147 4.26 -1.91 -5.78
CA CYS A 147 3.18 -1.74 -6.75
C CYS A 147 3.74 -1.43 -8.16
N PRO A 148 3.61 -2.34 -9.14
CA PRO A 148 4.15 -2.13 -10.49
C PRO A 148 3.39 -1.09 -11.31
N LEU A 149 2.13 -0.79 -10.93
CA LEU A 149 1.26 0.16 -11.65
C LEU A 149 1.42 1.61 -11.15
N LEU A 150 2.07 1.81 -10.01
CA LEU A 150 2.11 3.10 -9.33
C LEU A 150 3.51 3.70 -9.37
N ASP A 151 3.61 4.92 -9.88
CA ASP A 151 4.85 5.68 -9.82
C ASP A 151 4.88 6.66 -8.64
N ARG A 152 6.09 7.00 -8.19
CA ARG A 152 6.30 7.96 -7.10
C ARG A 152 5.71 9.35 -7.41
N ARG A 153 5.82 9.80 -8.66
CA ARG A 153 5.47 11.18 -9.06
C ARG A 153 3.96 11.39 -8.95
N ALA A 154 3.16 10.48 -9.48
CA ALA A 154 1.70 10.49 -9.40
C ALA A 154 1.24 10.49 -7.95
N LEU A 155 1.81 9.62 -7.12
CA LEU A 155 1.48 9.53 -5.70
C LEU A 155 1.82 10.82 -4.95
N THR A 156 3.01 11.38 -5.16
CA THR A 156 3.39 12.67 -4.54
C THR A 156 2.52 13.84 -5.02
N ARG A 157 2.04 13.81 -6.27
CA ARG A 157 1.12 14.83 -6.80
C ARG A 157 -0.25 14.74 -6.13
N ALA A 158 -0.80 13.54 -5.99
CA ALA A 158 -2.06 13.30 -5.27
C ALA A 158 -1.97 13.69 -3.78
N ILE A 159 -0.83 13.43 -3.14
CA ILE A 159 -0.58 13.86 -1.76
C ILE A 159 -0.56 15.41 -1.68
N ALA A 160 0.13 16.08 -2.59
CA ALA A 160 0.23 17.55 -2.60
C ALA A 160 -1.11 18.26 -2.84
N SER A 161 -2.03 17.67 -3.61
CA SER A 161 -3.34 18.26 -3.89
C SER A 161 -4.32 18.16 -2.70
N ARG A 162 -4.10 17.21 -1.80
CA ARG A 162 -5.00 16.90 -0.67
C ARG A 162 -4.54 17.47 0.67
N LEU A 163 -3.25 17.73 0.83
CA LEU A 163 -2.66 18.10 2.12
C LEU A 163 -2.26 19.59 2.18
N PRO A 164 -2.27 20.20 3.39
CA PRO A 164 -1.87 21.59 3.56
C PRO A 164 -0.41 21.82 3.11
N SER A 165 -0.22 22.84 2.27
CA SER A 165 1.10 23.19 1.71
C SER A 165 2.17 23.48 2.77
N THR A 166 1.76 24.01 3.93
CA THR A 166 2.65 24.39 5.04
C THR A 166 3.40 23.23 5.68
N LYS A 167 2.98 21.98 5.44
CA LYS A 167 3.58 20.78 6.05
C LYS A 167 4.14 19.80 5.04
N LEU A 168 4.07 20.11 3.74
CA LEU A 168 4.44 19.18 2.67
C LEU A 168 5.90 18.73 2.75
N GLU A 169 6.82 19.59 3.20
CA GLU A 169 8.23 19.21 3.33
C GLU A 169 8.43 18.05 4.32
N ALA A 170 7.94 18.20 5.56
CA ALA A 170 8.02 17.15 6.58
C ALA A 170 7.24 15.88 6.16
N ILE A 171 6.08 16.06 5.52
CA ILE A 171 5.25 14.95 5.02
C ILE A 171 6.00 14.16 3.93
N PHE A 172 6.63 14.83 2.97
CA PHE A 172 7.42 14.16 1.93
C PHE A 172 8.72 13.57 2.46
N GLU A 173 9.30 14.16 3.51
CA GLU A 173 10.42 13.52 4.20
C GLU A 173 10.00 12.19 4.85
N ALA A 174 8.80 12.12 5.46
CA ALA A 174 8.25 10.87 6.00
C ALA A 174 8.03 9.82 4.89
N PHE A 175 7.42 10.25 3.79
CA PHE A 175 7.22 9.43 2.59
C PHE A 175 8.56 8.84 2.10
N ASP A 176 9.57 9.68 1.92
CA ASP A 176 10.86 9.28 1.38
C ASP A 176 11.66 8.39 2.34
N LYS A 177 11.54 8.62 3.66
CA LYS A 177 12.11 7.75 4.69
C LYS A 177 11.51 6.34 4.62
N ALA A 178 10.19 6.23 4.55
CA ALA A 178 9.51 4.93 4.43
C ALA A 178 9.80 4.24 3.09
N LEU A 179 9.84 4.99 1.98
CA LEU A 179 10.25 4.49 0.66
C LEU A 179 11.65 3.86 0.70
N ARG A 180 12.62 4.54 1.32
CA ARG A 180 13.98 4.00 1.46
C ARG A 180 14.00 2.73 2.29
N PHE A 181 13.20 2.66 3.36
CA PHE A 181 13.06 1.46 4.17
C PHE A 181 12.53 0.30 3.33
N ALA A 182 11.41 0.52 2.64
CA ALA A 182 10.77 -0.46 1.77
C ALA A 182 11.71 -0.99 0.67
N ARG A 183 12.49 -0.12 0.01
CA ARG A 183 13.48 -0.54 -1.01
C ARG A 183 14.54 -1.47 -0.45
N ARG A 184 15.04 -1.19 0.76
CA ARG A 184 16.04 -2.04 1.44
C ARG A 184 15.44 -3.40 1.81
N ALA A 185 14.17 -3.42 2.23
CA ALA A 185 13.47 -4.65 2.56
C ALA A 185 13.19 -5.49 1.30
N LYS A 186 12.79 -4.87 0.18
CA LYS A 186 12.54 -5.57 -1.09
C LYS A 186 13.72 -6.40 -1.56
N GLY A 187 14.95 -5.90 -1.42
CA GLY A 187 16.16 -6.64 -1.78
C GLY A 187 16.45 -7.86 -0.91
N ARG A 188 15.73 -8.04 0.21
CA ARG A 188 15.89 -9.16 1.16
C ARG A 188 14.72 -10.14 1.14
N LEU A 189 13.60 -9.78 0.50
CA LEU A 189 12.47 -10.68 0.35
C LEU A 189 12.88 -11.83 -0.56
N LYS A 190 12.80 -13.06 -0.03
CA LYS A 190 12.87 -14.26 -0.86
C LYS A 190 11.49 -14.45 -1.47
N TYR A 191 11.35 -14.16 -2.77
CA TYR A 191 10.16 -14.59 -3.50
C TYR A 191 10.17 -16.12 -3.55
N ALA A 192 9.24 -16.76 -2.84
CA ALA A 192 8.94 -18.16 -3.08
C ALA A 192 8.26 -18.25 -4.45
N GLY A 193 9.01 -18.53 -5.53
CA GLY A 193 8.38 -18.75 -6.84
C GLY A 193 9.14 -18.50 -8.13
N THR A 194 10.47 -18.34 -8.15
CA THR A 194 11.21 -18.43 -9.42
C THR A 194 12.45 -19.29 -9.26
N THR A 195 12.24 -20.61 -9.19
CA THR A 195 13.21 -21.55 -9.73
C THR A 195 13.07 -21.48 -11.25
N GLU A 196 13.78 -20.58 -11.91
CA GLU A 196 14.10 -20.79 -13.32
C GLU A 196 15.23 -21.82 -13.34
N GLU A 197 14.85 -23.08 -13.49
CA GLU A 197 15.69 -24.07 -14.15
C GLU A 197 15.97 -23.56 -15.57
N TYR A 198 17.20 -23.14 -15.80
CA TYR A 198 17.83 -23.31 -17.09
C TYR A 198 19.16 -24.00 -16.86
N GLU A 199 19.15 -25.31 -17.06
CA GLU A 199 20.35 -26.09 -17.37
C GLU A 199 21.00 -25.55 -18.64
N ILE A 200 22.32 -25.74 -18.70
CA ILE A 200 23.30 -25.28 -19.70
C ILE A 200 22.99 -25.87 -21.08
#